data_AF-A0A4Y9R798-F1
#
_entry.id   AF-A0A4Y9R798-F1
#
_cell.length_a   1.000
_cell.length_b   1.000
_cell.length_c   1.000
_cell.angle_alpha   90.00
_cell.angle_beta   90.00
_cell.angle_gamma   90.00
#
_symmetry.space_group_name_H-M   'P 1'
#
loop_
_entity.id
_entity.type
_entity.pdbx_description
1 polymer ?
#
loop_
_entity_poly.entity_id
_entity_poly.type
_entity_poly.pdbx_seq_one_letter_code
_entity_poly.pdbx_strand_id
1 'polypeptide(L)'
;MRELVEQLRDRLATVREGGSQAARERHVARGRLLPRDRIDHLLDPGSPFLELGALAAYDMYGGSVPSAGIITGIGRVSGRECVIVANDATVKGGTYFPMTVKKHLRAQTVAEENHLPCLYLVESGGAFLPMQDEV
;
A
#
# COMPACT_ATOMS: atom_id res chain seq x y z
N MET A 1 -10.57 9.12 -24.63
CA MET A 1 -10.19 7.83 -24.00
C MET A 1 -8.69 7.70 -23.77
N ARG A 2 -7.81 7.92 -24.77
CA ARG A 2 -6.34 7.82 -24.59
C ARG A 2 -5.81 8.74 -23.47
N GLU A 3 -6.24 10.00 -23.48
CA GLU A 3 -5.86 11.00 -22.47
C GLU A 3 -6.19 10.57 -21.03
N LEU A 4 -7.38 10.01 -20.78
CA LEU A 4 -7.76 9.52 -19.44
C LEU A 4 -6.91 8.33 -18.98
N VAL A 5 -6.48 7.49 -19.91
CA VAL A 5 -5.58 6.36 -19.61
C VAL A 5 -4.18 6.87 -19.27
N GLU A 6 -3.68 7.86 -19.98
CA GLU A 6 -2.40 8.52 -19.68
C GLU A 6 -2.45 9.18 -18.30
N GLN A 7 -3.50 9.96 -18.03
CA GLN A 7 -3.71 10.56 -16.71
C GLN A 7 -3.75 9.52 -15.59
N LEU A 8 -4.43 8.38 -15.80
CA LEU A 8 -4.44 7.29 -14.83
C LEU A 8 -3.04 6.72 -14.61
N ARG A 9 -2.27 6.50 -15.68
CA ARG A 9 -0.89 5.98 -15.59
C ARG A 9 0.01 6.93 -14.82
N ASP A 10 -0.09 8.24 -15.08
CA ASP A 10 0.72 9.25 -14.40
C ASP A 10 0.38 9.28 -12.90
N ARG A 11 -0.91 9.27 -12.55
CA ARG A 11 -1.35 9.22 -11.15
C ARG A 11 -0.85 7.96 -10.45
N LEU A 12 -0.92 6.81 -11.12
CA LEU A 12 -0.43 5.55 -10.59
C LEU A 12 1.10 5.58 -10.40
N ALA A 13 1.85 6.16 -11.33
CA ALA A 13 3.29 6.34 -11.20
C ALA A 13 3.62 7.21 -9.99
N THR A 14 2.92 8.33 -9.80
CA THR A 14 3.11 9.24 -8.66
C THR A 14 2.81 8.57 -7.33
N VAL A 15 1.68 7.87 -7.17
CA VAL A 15 1.39 7.22 -5.86
C VAL A 15 2.29 6.03 -5.56
N ARG A 16 2.83 5.37 -6.60
CA ARG A 16 3.77 4.25 -6.45
C ARG A 16 5.09 4.66 -5.82
N GLU A 17 5.44 5.95 -5.91
CA GLU A 17 6.62 6.49 -5.27
C GLU A 17 6.60 6.31 -3.75
N GLY A 18 5.44 6.37 -3.10
CA GLY A 18 5.33 6.32 -1.65
C GLY A 18 5.61 7.67 -1.00
N GLY A 19 6.33 7.68 0.12
CA GLY A 19 6.72 8.90 0.83
C GLY A 19 7.69 9.79 0.06
N SER A 20 8.07 10.91 0.68
CA SER A 20 9.04 11.83 0.07
C SER A 20 10.38 11.15 -0.21
N GLN A 21 11.13 11.65 -1.20
CA GLN A 21 12.46 11.13 -1.53
C GLN A 21 13.37 10.99 -0.29
N ALA A 22 13.44 12.03 0.56
CA ALA A 22 14.23 12.01 1.78
C ALA A 22 13.75 10.97 2.82
N ALA A 23 12.45 10.62 2.84
CA ALA A 23 11.92 9.55 3.69
C ALA A 23 12.34 8.17 3.16
N ARG A 24 12.26 7.97 1.83
CA ARG A 24 12.65 6.73 1.16
C ARG A 24 14.15 6.45 1.29
N GLU A 25 14.99 7.45 1.03
CA GLU A 25 16.44 7.34 1.19
C GLU A 25 16.83 6.97 2.63
N ARG A 26 16.21 7.63 3.62
CA ARG A 26 16.43 7.32 5.05
C ARG A 26 15.95 5.92 5.42
N HIS A 27 14.87 5.45 4.79
CA HIS A 27 14.36 4.10 5.00
C HIS A 27 15.32 3.04 4.46
N VAL A 28 15.79 3.22 3.22
CA VAL A 28 16.76 2.32 2.58
C VAL A 28 18.12 2.35 3.27
N ALA A 29 18.58 3.51 3.72
CA ALA A 29 19.84 3.68 4.46
C ALA A 29 19.88 2.87 5.77
N ARG A 30 18.73 2.42 6.30
CA ARG A 30 18.65 1.52 7.46
C ARG A 30 18.74 0.04 7.08
N GLY A 31 19.07 -0.28 5.83
CA GLY A 31 19.14 -1.66 5.33
C GLY A 31 17.77 -2.31 5.10
N ARG A 32 16.73 -1.50 4.86
CA ARG A 32 15.34 -1.97 4.74
C ARG A 32 14.84 -1.81 3.32
N LEU A 33 14.15 -2.84 2.81
CA LEU A 33 13.44 -2.77 1.54
C LEU A 33 12.25 -1.81 1.61
N LEU A 34 11.89 -1.14 0.51
CA LEU A 34 10.62 -0.44 0.39
C LEU A 34 9.46 -1.45 0.35
N PRO A 35 8.23 -1.05 0.70
CA PRO A 35 7.11 -1.99 0.79
C PRO A 35 6.80 -2.72 -0.52
N ARG A 36 6.92 -2.04 -1.68
CA ARG A 36 6.70 -2.66 -2.99
C ARG A 36 7.81 -3.66 -3.33
N ASP A 37 9.07 -3.33 -3.03
CA ASP A 37 10.18 -4.27 -3.20
C ASP A 37 9.99 -5.54 -2.36
N ARG A 38 9.44 -5.42 -1.14
CA ARG A 38 9.13 -6.58 -0.30
C ARG A 38 8.03 -7.45 -0.88
N ILE A 39 7.00 -6.83 -1.45
CA ILE A 39 5.93 -7.56 -2.15
C ILE A 39 6.57 -8.31 -3.32
N ASP A 40 7.37 -7.64 -4.14
CA ASP A 40 8.03 -8.27 -5.29
C ASP A 40 8.96 -9.44 -4.89
N HIS A 41 9.65 -9.35 -3.74
CA HIS A 41 10.47 -10.44 -3.22
C HIS A 41 9.65 -11.60 -2.61
N LEU A 42 8.43 -11.31 -2.13
CA LEU A 42 7.54 -12.31 -1.54
C LEU A 42 6.80 -13.12 -2.61
N LEU A 43 6.49 -12.50 -3.74
CA LEU A 43 5.74 -13.11 -4.83
C LEU A 43 6.54 -14.21 -5.53
N ASP A 44 5.83 -15.21 -6.04
CA ASP A 44 6.42 -16.22 -6.91
C ASP A 44 6.98 -15.54 -8.18
N PRO A 45 8.17 -15.95 -8.66
CA PRO A 45 8.79 -15.32 -9.83
C PRO A 45 7.87 -15.27 -11.06
N GLY A 46 7.69 -14.06 -11.61
CA GLY A 46 6.84 -13.84 -12.79
C GLY A 46 5.33 -13.88 -12.51
N SER A 47 4.90 -14.09 -11.27
CA SER A 47 3.49 -14.03 -10.92
C SER A 47 2.96 -12.58 -10.93
N PRO A 48 1.70 -12.36 -11.34
CA PRO A 48 1.12 -11.03 -11.33
C PRO A 48 0.77 -10.59 -9.91
N PHE A 49 0.70 -9.27 -9.71
CA PHE A 49 0.15 -8.64 -8.52
C PHE A 49 -1.03 -7.74 -8.89
N LEU A 50 -2.22 -8.06 -8.37
CA LEU A 50 -3.42 -7.24 -8.53
C LEU A 50 -3.53 -6.28 -7.34
N GLU A 51 -3.03 -5.05 -7.51
CA GLU A 51 -3.10 -4.02 -6.47
C GLU A 51 -4.53 -3.49 -6.29
N LEU A 52 -4.98 -3.42 -5.04
CA LEU A 52 -6.30 -2.93 -4.64
C LEU A 52 -6.18 -1.50 -4.13
N GLY A 53 -7.00 -0.59 -4.68
CA GLY A 53 -7.07 0.79 -4.19
C GLY A 53 -5.74 1.55 -4.27
N ALA A 54 -5.00 1.40 -5.36
CA ALA A 54 -3.71 2.10 -5.55
C ALA A 54 -3.83 3.63 -5.38
N LEU A 55 -4.94 4.22 -5.85
CA LEU A 55 -5.27 5.64 -5.71
C LEU A 55 -6.05 5.97 -4.43
N ALA A 56 -6.07 5.10 -3.42
CA ALA A 56 -6.70 5.43 -2.15
C ALA A 56 -6.06 6.69 -1.54
N ALA A 57 -6.88 7.58 -0.99
CA ALA A 57 -6.49 8.88 -0.48
C ALA A 57 -5.83 9.84 -1.51
N TYR A 58 -5.95 9.57 -2.82
CA TYR A 58 -5.53 10.52 -3.86
C TYR A 58 -6.30 11.83 -3.72
N ASP A 59 -5.59 12.97 -3.74
CA ASP A 59 -6.09 14.32 -3.44
C ASP A 59 -6.75 14.52 -2.06
N MET A 60 -6.64 13.55 -1.15
CA MET A 60 -7.04 13.70 0.26
C MET A 60 -5.84 14.12 1.11
N TYR A 61 -6.08 14.70 2.29
CA TYR A 61 -5.03 15.05 3.26
C TYR A 61 -3.88 15.88 2.67
N GLY A 62 -4.20 16.79 1.74
CA GLY A 62 -3.23 17.60 1.01
C GLY A 62 -2.27 16.81 0.12
N GLY A 63 -2.64 15.61 -0.33
CA GLY A 63 -1.81 14.74 -1.16
C GLY A 63 -0.68 14.03 -0.41
N SER A 64 -0.67 14.10 0.93
CA SER A 64 0.48 13.67 1.74
C SER A 64 0.45 12.19 2.17
N VAL A 65 -0.56 11.43 1.73
CA VAL A 65 -0.79 10.03 2.12
C VAL A 65 -1.07 9.16 0.87
N PRO A 66 -0.12 9.05 -0.07
CA PRO A 66 -0.33 8.27 -1.29
C PRO A 66 -0.68 6.82 -0.99
N SER A 67 -1.58 6.25 -1.78
CA SER A 67 -2.12 4.90 -1.60
C SER A 67 -2.71 4.64 -0.20
N ALA A 68 -3.05 5.69 0.56
CA ALA A 68 -3.42 5.64 1.98
C ALA A 68 -2.34 5.04 2.91
N GLY A 69 -1.05 5.14 2.54
CA GLY A 69 0.07 4.66 3.35
C GLY A 69 0.15 3.13 3.49
N ILE A 70 -0.59 2.39 2.66
CA ILE A 70 -0.65 0.93 2.70
C ILE A 70 -0.85 0.37 1.29
N ILE A 71 -0.04 -0.60 0.91
CA ILE A 71 -0.18 -1.35 -0.33
C ILE A 71 -0.96 -2.61 0.00
N THR A 72 -2.06 -2.85 -0.72
CA THR A 72 -2.85 -4.05 -0.60
C THR A 72 -3.06 -4.66 -1.98
N GLY A 73 -3.11 -5.99 -2.06
CA GLY A 73 -3.34 -6.65 -3.33
C GLY A 73 -3.34 -8.16 -3.23
N ILE A 74 -3.63 -8.81 -4.35
CA ILE A 74 -3.64 -10.26 -4.49
C ILE A 74 -2.43 -10.67 -5.33
N GLY A 75 -1.68 -11.65 -4.85
CA GLY A 75 -0.58 -12.23 -5.61
C GLY A 75 -0.33 -13.68 -5.22
N ARG A 76 0.56 -14.36 -5.93
CA ARG A 76 0.87 -15.77 -5.69
C ARG A 76 2.10 -15.91 -4.80
N VAL A 77 1.99 -16.70 -3.73
CA VAL A 77 3.08 -17.03 -2.82
C VAL A 77 3.08 -18.54 -2.60
N SER A 78 4.18 -19.20 -2.96
CA SER A 78 4.33 -20.66 -2.89
C SER A 78 3.18 -21.39 -3.59
N GLY A 79 2.81 -20.94 -4.79
CA GLY A 79 1.77 -21.54 -5.61
C GLY A 79 0.33 -21.15 -5.22
N ARG A 80 0.11 -20.41 -4.13
CA ARG A 80 -1.22 -20.07 -3.61
C ARG A 80 -1.52 -18.57 -3.75
N GLU A 81 -2.75 -18.23 -4.11
CA GLU A 81 -3.20 -16.83 -4.13
C GLU A 81 -3.41 -16.35 -2.69
N CYS A 82 -2.81 -15.20 -2.36
CA CYS A 82 -2.84 -14.59 -1.04
C CYS A 82 -3.21 -13.11 -1.17
N VAL A 83 -3.97 -12.60 -0.20
CA VAL A 83 -4.06 -11.16 0.01
C VAL A 83 -2.82 -10.72 0.79
N ILE A 84 -2.08 -9.76 0.25
CA ILE A 84 -0.90 -9.17 0.86
C ILE A 84 -1.25 -7.74 1.30
N VAL A 85 -0.88 -7.40 2.52
CA VAL A 85 -1.09 -6.08 3.12
C VAL A 85 0.25 -5.58 3.64
N ALA A 86 0.78 -4.48 3.09
CA ALA A 86 2.09 -3.95 3.44
C ALA A 86 1.99 -2.44 3.77
N ASN A 87 2.38 -2.06 4.98
CA ASN A 87 2.45 -0.65 5.35
C ASN A 87 3.63 0.04 4.66
N ASP A 88 3.46 1.30 4.28
CA ASP A 88 4.54 2.14 3.81
C ASP A 88 5.02 3.08 4.90
N ALA A 89 6.10 2.68 5.59
CA ALA A 89 6.70 3.51 6.65
C ALA A 89 7.28 4.84 6.13
N THR A 90 7.48 5.00 4.82
CA THR A 90 7.93 6.27 4.25
C THR A 90 6.80 7.30 4.18
N VAL A 91 5.55 6.85 4.22
CA VAL A 91 4.35 7.71 4.24
C VAL A 91 3.95 7.98 5.69
N LYS A 92 4.29 9.18 6.20
CA LYS A 92 3.95 9.61 7.58
C LYS A 92 4.37 8.61 8.66
N GLY A 93 5.44 7.84 8.45
CA GLY A 93 5.88 6.81 9.41
C GLY A 93 5.01 5.55 9.42
N GLY A 94 4.18 5.34 8.39
CA GLY A 94 3.26 4.20 8.29
C GLY A 94 2.04 4.31 9.20
N THR A 95 1.74 5.51 9.73
CA THR A 95 0.60 5.73 10.61
C THR A 95 -0.73 5.54 9.89
N TYR A 96 -1.72 4.99 10.59
CA TYR A 96 -3.06 4.77 10.05
C TYR A 96 -3.88 6.05 10.04
N PHE A 97 -4.18 6.53 8.83
CA PHE A 97 -5.23 7.52 8.57
C PHE A 97 -6.59 6.79 8.44
N PRO A 98 -7.73 7.52 8.49
CA PRO A 98 -9.05 6.90 8.29
C PRO A 98 -9.14 6.08 7.00
N MET A 99 -8.55 6.59 5.91
CA MET A 99 -8.49 5.84 4.64
C MET A 99 -7.55 4.63 4.69
N THR A 100 -6.53 4.63 5.54
CA THR A 100 -5.67 3.45 5.76
C THR A 100 -6.48 2.32 6.38
N VAL A 101 -7.28 2.63 7.41
CA VAL A 101 -8.18 1.66 8.07
C VAL A 101 -9.16 1.11 7.06
N LYS A 102 -9.86 1.99 6.34
CA LYS A 102 -10.86 1.58 5.34
C LYS A 102 -10.24 0.70 4.24
N LYS A 103 -9.05 1.03 3.75
CA LYS A 103 -8.35 0.22 2.74
C LYS A 103 -7.89 -1.12 3.30
N HIS A 104 -7.41 -1.16 4.54
CA HIS A 104 -7.00 -2.40 5.22
C HIS A 104 -8.20 -3.34 5.41
N LEU A 105 -9.31 -2.84 5.98
CA LEU A 105 -10.54 -3.62 6.14
C LEU A 105 -11.07 -4.10 4.79
N ARG A 106 -11.03 -3.27 3.74
CA ARG A 106 -11.46 -3.71 2.41
C ARG A 106 -10.61 -4.86 1.87
N ALA A 107 -9.30 -4.88 2.12
CA ALA A 107 -8.45 -6.00 1.74
C ALA A 107 -8.82 -7.28 2.51
N GLN A 108 -9.14 -7.16 3.80
CA GLN A 108 -9.63 -8.29 4.60
C GLN A 108 -10.98 -8.80 4.12
N THR A 109 -11.92 -7.91 3.76
CA THR A 109 -13.19 -8.31 3.15
C THR A 109 -12.98 -9.08 1.86
N VAL A 110 -12.07 -8.63 0.99
CA VAL A 110 -11.73 -9.38 -0.24
C VAL A 110 -11.15 -10.76 0.11
N ALA A 111 -10.29 -10.84 1.11
CA ALA A 111 -9.72 -12.11 1.55
C ALA A 111 -10.80 -13.07 2.08
N GLU A 112 -11.71 -12.57 2.92
CA GLU A 112 -12.80 -13.33 3.52
C GLU A 112 -13.79 -13.82 2.46
N GLU A 113 -14.28 -12.93 1.59
CA GLU A 113 -15.23 -13.25 0.52
C GLU A 113 -14.69 -14.32 -0.46
N ASN A 114 -13.37 -14.39 -0.63
CA ASN A 114 -12.70 -15.27 -1.59
C ASN A 114 -11.87 -16.38 -0.94
N HIS A 115 -11.95 -16.55 0.40
CA HIS A 115 -11.20 -17.54 1.16
C HIS A 115 -9.68 -17.53 0.91
N LEU A 116 -9.10 -16.34 0.75
CA LEU A 116 -7.68 -16.16 0.50
C LEU A 116 -6.90 -16.03 1.82
N PRO A 117 -5.74 -16.71 1.98
CA PRO A 117 -4.83 -16.45 3.08
C PRO A 117 -4.33 -14.99 3.09
N CYS A 118 -4.17 -14.43 4.28
CA CYS A 118 -3.68 -13.07 4.48
C CYS A 118 -2.21 -13.06 4.93
N LEU A 119 -1.38 -12.27 4.27
CA LEU A 119 0.01 -12.01 4.66
C LEU A 119 0.17 -10.52 4.98
N TYR A 120 0.48 -10.21 6.24
CA TYR A 120 0.66 -8.83 6.72
C TYR A 120 2.15 -8.51 6.88
N LEU A 121 2.67 -7.62 6.05
CA LEU A 121 4.01 -7.05 6.15
C LEU A 121 3.94 -5.79 7.01
N VAL A 122 3.80 -5.99 8.32
CA VAL A 122 3.50 -4.93 9.29
C VAL A 122 4.70 -4.01 9.49
N GLU A 123 4.48 -2.72 9.24
CA GLU A 123 5.45 -1.67 9.55
C GLU A 123 4.77 -0.32 9.75
N SER A 124 4.09 -0.19 10.89
CA SER A 124 3.27 0.98 11.22
C SER A 124 3.79 1.69 12.46
N GLY A 125 3.74 3.03 12.44
CA GLY A 125 3.99 3.89 13.60
C GLY A 125 2.78 4.04 14.55
N GLY A 126 1.65 3.40 14.27
CA GLY A 126 0.41 3.48 15.07
C GLY A 126 -0.74 4.17 14.34
N ALA A 127 -1.71 4.70 15.08
CA ALA A 127 -2.79 5.53 14.53
C ALA A 127 -2.32 6.98 14.31
N PHE A 128 -2.90 7.67 13.32
CA PHE A 128 -2.69 9.10 13.15
C PHE A 128 -3.52 9.86 14.20
N LEU A 129 -2.89 10.15 15.34
CA LEU A 129 -3.55 10.70 16.53
C LEU A 129 -4.44 11.94 16.29
N PRO A 130 -4.09 12.90 15.40
CA PRO A 130 -4.96 14.05 15.15
C PRO A 130 -6.34 13.70 14.55
N MET A 131 -6.53 12.48 14.04
CA MET A 131 -7.80 11.99 13.46
C MET A 131 -8.25 10.68 14.13
N GLN A 132 -7.90 10.48 15.41
CA GLN A 132 -8.13 9.22 16.11
C GLN A 132 -9.62 8.82 16.24
N ASP A 133 -10.54 9.79 16.22
CA ASP A 133 -12.00 9.58 16.28
C ASP A 133 -12.60 9.09 14.95
N GLU A 134 -11.81 9.12 13.88
CA GLU A 134 -12.16 8.63 12.55
C GLU A 134 -11.45 7.31 12.17
N VAL A 135 -10.63 6.76 13.09
CA VAL A 135 -9.80 5.55 12.91
C VAL A 135 -10.44 4.34 13.57
#